data_AF-A0A7S3UXN6-F1
#
_entry.id   AF-A0A7S3UXN6-F1
#
_cell.length_a   1.000
_cell.length_b   1.000
_cell.length_c   1.000
_cell.angle_alpha   90.00
_cell.angle_beta   90.00
_cell.angle_gamma   90.00
#
_symmetry.space_group_name_H-M   'P 1'
#
loop_
_entity.id
_entity.type
_entity.pdbx_description
1 polymer ?
#
loop_
_entity_poly.entity_id
_entity_poly.type
_entity_poly.pdbx_seq_one_letter_code
_entity_poly.pdbx_strand_id
1 'polypeptide(L)'
;RPGAKADLLPGDVVSLRLRGSSSAEIPADLLILRGNAIAEEASLTGETHPQWKLPLLSEEESWDEKLDMHDKHKKYVLFAGTKLLRHYKDELDDIDDLPKPLGGEVLCYVLRTGFYSTQGEALRVMEFGGDQIRSDSKDANYLMMMLFSASMLAAGYVVQHNLAKGTTSGFRIFVQAVRLLSSGVPAHMKLEFSSSVLRSQRKLRGMKIHCTEPFRIAFSGKVTVCLFDKTGTITADKLQPLGWAFPTPDAMNTTETNEDDGNSSAGAFYPAPQLVPLHKAPVFAQALISGCHSLVELEPGQVSGDPLDEASVAGCRWRYDAAD
;
A
#
# COMPACT_ATOMS: atom_id res chain seq x y z
N ARG A 1 29.63 -11.93 12.06
CA ARG A 1 29.26 -11.29 13.36
C ARG A 1 27.77 -10.96 13.28
N PRO A 2 26.98 -10.99 14.37
CA PRO A 2 25.66 -10.37 14.36
C PRO A 2 25.86 -8.86 14.17
N GLY A 3 25.76 -8.39 12.92
CA GLY A 3 25.87 -6.98 12.57
C GLY A 3 24.55 -6.27 12.83
N ALA A 4 24.61 -5.01 13.27
CA ALA A 4 23.41 -4.18 13.34
C ALA A 4 22.91 -3.91 11.91
N LYS A 5 21.60 -3.79 11.72
CA LYS A 5 21.00 -3.45 10.41
C LYS A 5 21.63 -2.19 9.77
N ALA A 6 22.13 -1.27 10.59
CA ALA A 6 22.72 -0.01 10.17
C ALA A 6 24.15 -0.12 9.58
N ASP A 7 24.85 -1.24 9.81
CA ASP A 7 26.25 -1.41 9.37
C ASP A 7 26.36 -2.11 8.01
N LEU A 8 25.23 -2.48 7.39
CA LEU A 8 25.21 -3.19 6.11
C LEU A 8 25.59 -2.25 4.96
N LEU A 9 26.54 -2.68 4.15
CA LEU A 9 26.98 -1.97 2.95
C LEU A 9 26.73 -2.82 1.68
N PRO A 10 26.46 -2.19 0.53
CA PRO A 10 26.48 -2.88 -0.75
C PRO A 10 27.81 -3.62 -0.96
N GLY A 11 27.75 -4.89 -1.32
CA GLY A 11 28.93 -5.74 -1.43
C GLY A 11 29.11 -6.74 -0.29
N ASP A 12 28.45 -6.53 0.85
CA ASP A 12 28.52 -7.47 1.96
C ASP A 12 27.80 -8.79 1.62
N VAL A 13 28.33 -9.89 2.15
CA VAL A 13 27.67 -11.20 2.13
C VAL A 13 27.08 -11.47 3.50
N VAL A 14 25.77 -11.68 3.54
CA VAL A 14 25.00 -11.83 4.77
C VAL A 14 24.28 -13.18 4.79
N SER A 15 24.15 -13.74 5.98
CA SER A 15 23.38 -14.95 6.21
C SER A 15 22.08 -14.58 6.92
N LEU A 16 20.94 -14.88 6.30
CA LEU A 16 19.62 -14.66 6.87
C LEU A 16 19.12 -15.93 7.53
N ARG A 17 18.71 -15.81 8.79
CA ARG A 17 18.13 -16.90 9.57
C ARG A 17 16.89 -16.43 10.30
N LEU A 18 15.81 -17.21 10.15
CA LEU A 18 14.64 -17.09 11.02
C LEU A 18 14.98 -17.71 12.39
N ARG A 19 14.88 -16.92 13.47
CA ARG A 19 15.03 -17.42 14.84
C ARG A 19 13.64 -17.55 15.47
N GLY A 20 13.15 -18.79 15.64
CA GLY A 20 11.82 -19.07 16.17
C GLY A 20 10.72 -18.97 15.10
N SER A 21 9.46 -18.86 15.52
CA SER A 21 8.30 -18.82 14.62
C SER A 21 7.89 -17.41 14.18
N SER A 22 8.57 -16.37 14.67
CA SER A 22 8.31 -14.99 14.26
C SER A 22 8.97 -14.64 12.93
N SER A 23 8.18 -14.15 11.96
CA SER A 23 8.64 -13.56 10.70
C SER A 23 9.76 -12.53 10.92
N ALA A 24 10.82 -12.55 10.12
CA ALA A 24 11.94 -11.62 10.24
C ALA A 24 11.92 -10.58 9.11
N GLU A 25 12.04 -9.30 9.46
CA GLU A 25 12.09 -8.23 8.46
C GLU A 25 13.46 -8.17 7.77
N ILE A 26 13.43 -8.14 6.45
CA ILE A 26 14.61 -8.10 5.59
C ILE A 26 15.22 -6.68 5.61
N PRO A 27 16.52 -6.53 5.95
CA PRO A 27 17.11 -5.23 6.26
C PRO A 27 17.57 -4.40 5.06
N ALA A 28 17.73 -5.00 3.88
CA ALA A 28 18.29 -4.40 2.69
C ALA A 28 17.74 -5.10 1.43
N ASP A 29 18.01 -4.57 0.25
CA ASP A 29 17.76 -5.31 -1.00
C ASP A 29 18.90 -6.31 -1.18
N LEU A 30 18.57 -7.60 -1.21
CA LEU A 30 19.51 -8.70 -1.16
C LEU A 30 19.30 -9.65 -2.34
N LEU A 31 20.39 -10.09 -2.97
CA LEU A 31 20.38 -11.16 -3.97
C LEU A 31 20.64 -12.50 -3.28
N ILE A 32 19.80 -13.50 -3.53
CA ILE A 32 19.97 -14.83 -2.95
C ILE A 32 21.08 -15.57 -3.71
N LEU A 33 22.12 -15.96 -2.98
CA LEU A 33 23.23 -16.77 -3.50
C LEU A 33 22.99 -18.26 -3.24
N ARG A 34 22.44 -18.61 -2.07
CA ARG A 34 22.14 -20.00 -1.69
C ARG A 34 20.93 -20.09 -0.76
N GLY A 35 20.18 -21.18 -0.90
CA GLY A 35 18.99 -21.45 -0.10
C GLY A 35 17.73 -20.87 -0.73
N ASN A 36 16.59 -21.49 -0.42
CA ASN A 36 15.30 -21.00 -0.87
C ASN A 36 14.63 -20.20 0.24
N ALA A 37 13.89 -19.17 -0.14
CA ALA A 37 13.19 -18.30 0.81
C ALA A 37 11.74 -18.08 0.38
N ILE A 38 10.86 -17.90 1.36
CA ILE A 38 9.50 -17.41 1.16
C ILE A 38 9.40 -16.05 1.82
N ALA A 39 9.02 -15.02 1.04
CA ALA A 39 8.92 -13.64 1.52
C ALA A 39 7.52 -13.04 1.31
N GLU A 40 7.04 -12.25 2.27
CA GLU A 40 5.82 -11.45 2.20
C GLU A 40 6.16 -10.05 1.67
N GLU A 41 5.77 -9.74 0.44
CA GLU A 41 6.07 -8.45 -0.23
C GLU A 41 4.96 -7.39 -0.08
N ALA A 42 3.95 -7.64 0.74
CA ALA A 42 2.76 -6.79 0.90
C ALA A 42 3.07 -5.31 1.16
N SER A 43 4.17 -5.02 1.87
CA SER A 43 4.58 -3.65 2.19
C SER A 43 5.08 -2.86 0.98
N LEU A 44 5.46 -3.54 -0.12
CA LEU A 44 6.00 -2.93 -1.33
C LEU A 44 5.04 -3.06 -2.52
N THR A 45 4.46 -4.25 -2.74
CA THR A 45 3.58 -4.50 -3.88
C THR A 45 2.11 -4.26 -3.55
N GLY A 46 1.74 -4.24 -2.27
CA GLY A 46 0.35 -4.28 -1.84
C GLY A 46 -0.30 -5.65 -1.97
N GLU A 47 0.43 -6.67 -2.43
CA GLU A 47 -0.06 -8.05 -2.56
C GLU A 47 0.31 -8.83 -1.30
N THR A 48 -0.68 -9.39 -0.61
CA THR A 48 -0.48 -10.07 0.69
C THR A 48 0.03 -11.51 0.57
N HIS A 49 0.28 -11.98 -0.65
CA HIS A 49 0.63 -13.37 -0.88
C HIS A 49 2.12 -13.63 -0.75
N PRO A 50 2.50 -14.78 -0.14
CA PRO A 50 3.89 -15.17 -0.02
C PRO A 50 4.49 -15.45 -1.40
N GLN A 51 5.67 -14.90 -1.66
CA GLN A 51 6.41 -15.09 -2.90
C GLN A 51 7.57 -16.07 -2.67
N TRP A 52 7.69 -17.05 -3.55
CA TRP A 52 8.81 -17.98 -3.58
C TRP A 52 10.04 -17.31 -4.20
N LYS A 53 11.18 -17.48 -3.53
CA LYS A 53 12.45 -16.86 -3.90
C LYS A 53 13.53 -17.93 -3.99
N LEU A 54 14.24 -17.89 -5.11
CA LEU A 54 15.21 -18.92 -5.51
C LEU A 54 16.62 -18.32 -5.52
N PRO A 55 17.66 -19.14 -5.32
CA PRO A 55 19.03 -18.70 -5.50
C PRO A 55 19.34 -18.48 -6.99
N LEU A 56 20.21 -17.50 -7.25
CA LEU A 56 20.78 -17.30 -8.58
C LEU A 56 21.85 -18.37 -8.83
N LEU A 57 21.44 -19.55 -9.31
CA LEU A 57 22.36 -20.62 -9.70
C LEU A 57 22.62 -20.57 -11.20
N SER A 58 23.90 -20.58 -11.56
CA SER A 58 24.45 -20.11 -12.84
C SER A 58 24.19 -20.99 -14.07
N GLU A 59 23.14 -21.82 -14.08
CA GLU A 59 22.94 -22.78 -15.19
C GLU A 59 22.04 -22.22 -16.32
N GLU A 60 21.24 -21.17 -16.07
CA GLU A 60 20.26 -20.67 -17.07
C GLU A 60 20.54 -19.26 -17.62
N GLU A 61 21.40 -18.45 -17.00
CA GLU A 61 21.55 -17.02 -17.33
C GLU A 61 22.98 -16.66 -17.76
N SER A 62 23.10 -15.97 -18.90
CA SER A 62 24.38 -15.50 -19.42
C SER A 62 24.99 -14.44 -18.50
N TRP A 63 26.24 -14.63 -18.08
CA TRP A 63 27.00 -13.69 -17.23
C TRP A 63 27.15 -12.26 -17.78
N ASP A 64 26.82 -12.04 -19.06
CA ASP A 64 26.82 -10.73 -19.72
C ASP A 64 25.51 -9.93 -19.52
N GLU A 65 24.46 -10.54 -18.95
CA GLU A 65 23.19 -9.85 -18.70
C GLU A 65 23.26 -8.98 -17.44
N LYS A 66 22.73 -7.76 -17.53
CA LYS A 66 22.65 -6.85 -16.38
C LYS A 66 21.53 -7.30 -15.44
N LEU A 67 21.84 -7.38 -14.15
CA LEU A 67 20.86 -7.67 -13.11
C LEU A 67 19.71 -6.65 -13.12
N ASP A 68 18.52 -7.14 -13.43
CA ASP A 68 17.25 -6.41 -13.35
C ASP A 68 16.42 -6.90 -12.17
N MET A 69 16.47 -6.13 -11.08
CA MET A 69 15.81 -6.46 -9.81
C MET A 69 14.29 -6.33 -9.85
N HIS A 70 13.70 -5.60 -10.80
CA HIS A 70 12.26 -5.30 -10.77
C HIS A 70 11.43 -6.17 -11.71
N ASP A 71 12.04 -6.73 -12.76
CA ASP A 71 11.35 -7.52 -13.76
C ASP A 71 11.91 -8.96 -13.80
N LYS A 72 12.88 -9.23 -14.68
CA LYS A 72 13.38 -10.59 -14.96
C LYS A 72 13.94 -11.32 -13.75
N HIS A 73 14.74 -10.65 -12.93
CA HIS A 73 15.48 -11.28 -11.82
C HIS A 73 14.78 -11.08 -10.47
N LYS A 74 13.53 -10.61 -10.46
CA LYS A 74 12.75 -10.37 -9.23
C LYS A 74 12.64 -11.62 -8.35
N LYS A 75 12.60 -12.82 -8.94
CA LYS A 75 12.54 -14.11 -8.21
C LYS A 75 13.78 -14.42 -7.38
N TYR A 76 14.92 -13.79 -7.66
CA TYR A 76 16.18 -14.02 -6.94
C TYR A 76 16.50 -12.93 -5.90
N VAL A 77 15.67 -11.87 -5.83
CA VAL A 77 15.91 -10.71 -4.99
C VAL A 77 14.91 -10.67 -3.83
N LEU A 78 15.42 -10.46 -2.62
CA LEU A 78 14.69 -10.14 -1.40
C LEU A 78 14.74 -8.63 -1.18
N PHE A 79 13.59 -7.98 -1.04
CA PHE A 79 13.55 -6.52 -0.91
C PHE A 79 13.53 -6.05 0.55
N ALA A 80 14.14 -4.90 0.82
CA ALA A 80 14.12 -4.28 2.14
C ALA A 80 12.68 -4.01 2.62
N GLY A 81 12.40 -4.25 3.90
CA GLY A 81 11.08 -4.02 4.49
C GLY A 81 10.04 -5.12 4.21
N THR A 82 10.38 -6.12 3.41
CA THR A 82 9.57 -7.34 3.26
C THR A 82 9.86 -8.30 4.41
N LYS A 83 8.95 -9.25 4.68
CA LYS A 83 9.13 -10.22 5.76
C LYS A 83 9.55 -11.57 5.21
N LEU A 84 10.65 -12.11 5.72
CA LEU A 84 11.02 -13.50 5.54
C LEU A 84 10.09 -14.37 6.41
N LEU A 85 9.28 -15.21 5.77
CA LEU A 85 8.36 -16.13 6.42
C LEU A 85 9.02 -17.46 6.72
N ARG A 86 9.76 -18.02 5.75
CA ARG A 86 10.46 -19.30 5.89
C ARG A 86 11.69 -19.35 5.02
N HIS A 87 12.65 -20.16 5.44
CA HIS A 87 13.82 -20.53 4.65
C HIS A 87 13.93 -22.04 4.57
N TYR A 88 14.42 -22.53 3.43
CA TYR A 88 14.71 -23.94 3.22
C TYR A 88 16.18 -24.10 2.86
N LYS A 89 16.76 -25.17 3.37
CA LYS A 89 18.08 -25.60 2.97
C LYS A 89 18.00 -26.14 1.54
N ASP A 90 18.87 -25.66 0.67
CA ASP A 90 19.01 -26.21 -0.67
C ASP A 90 19.84 -27.50 -0.62
N GLU A 91 19.49 -28.49 -1.45
CA GLU A 91 20.22 -29.76 -1.55
C GLU A 91 21.50 -29.63 -2.38
N LEU A 92 21.66 -28.52 -3.12
CA LEU A 92 22.83 -28.20 -3.97
C LEU A 92 24.04 -27.66 -3.18
N ASP A 93 24.24 -28.20 -1.97
CA ASP A 93 25.26 -27.81 -0.98
C ASP A 93 26.73 -28.13 -1.39
N ASP A 94 26.92 -28.72 -2.58
CA ASP A 94 28.19 -29.26 -3.08
C ASP A 94 28.93 -28.34 -4.09
N ILE A 95 28.54 -27.07 -4.21
CA ILE A 95 29.34 -26.08 -4.94
C ILE A 95 30.45 -25.59 -3.99
N ASP A 96 31.72 -25.76 -4.35
CA ASP A 96 32.88 -25.60 -3.45
C ASP A 96 33.33 -24.14 -3.18
N ASP A 97 32.86 -23.15 -3.96
CA ASP A 97 33.46 -21.81 -3.95
C ASP A 97 32.80 -20.76 -3.02
N LEU A 98 31.67 -21.07 -2.36
CA LEU A 98 30.98 -20.13 -1.46
C LEU A 98 30.98 -20.61 0.00
N PRO A 99 30.99 -19.69 0.99
CA PRO A 99 30.94 -20.05 2.40
C PRO A 99 29.67 -20.85 2.71
N LYS A 100 29.81 -22.03 3.31
CA LYS A 100 28.65 -22.83 3.74
C LYS A 100 27.96 -22.14 4.92
N PRO A 101 26.66 -21.81 4.83
CA PRO A 101 25.93 -21.20 5.94
C PRO A 101 25.84 -22.17 7.13
N LEU A 102 25.89 -21.62 8.35
CA LEU A 102 25.86 -22.39 9.60
C LEU A 102 24.41 -22.78 9.95
N GLY A 103 23.86 -23.72 9.19
CA GLY A 103 22.61 -24.41 9.51
C GLY A 103 21.33 -23.79 8.93
N GLY A 104 21.01 -24.15 7.68
CA GLY A 104 19.74 -23.84 7.01
C GLY A 104 19.57 -22.38 6.58
N GLU A 105 20.52 -21.51 6.90
CA GLU A 105 20.44 -20.08 6.62
C GLU A 105 20.51 -19.79 5.11
N VAL A 106 19.84 -18.71 4.68
CA VAL A 106 19.87 -18.23 3.29
C VAL A 106 21.04 -17.28 3.14
N LEU A 107 21.97 -17.59 2.23
CA LEU A 107 23.12 -16.77 1.97
C LEU A 107 22.76 -15.74 0.90
N CYS A 108 22.99 -14.47 1.20
CA CYS A 108 22.64 -13.37 0.31
C CYS A 108 23.77 -12.36 0.12
N TYR A 109 23.77 -11.70 -1.02
CA TYR A 109 24.63 -10.57 -1.35
C TYR A 109 23.86 -9.25 -1.22
N VAL A 110 24.42 -8.25 -0.57
CA VAL A 110 23.77 -6.94 -0.37
C VAL A 110 23.88 -6.10 -1.64
N LEU A 111 22.73 -5.78 -2.26
CA LEU A 111 22.65 -4.93 -3.45
C LEU A 111 22.54 -3.44 -3.09
N ARG A 112 21.53 -3.09 -2.28
CA ARG A 112 21.22 -1.69 -1.91
C ARG A 112 20.78 -1.59 -0.46
N THR A 113 21.14 -0.49 0.19
CA THR A 113 20.84 -0.24 1.61
C THR A 113 20.27 1.16 1.84
N GLY A 114 19.60 1.38 2.97
CA GLY A 114 19.07 2.68 3.37
C GLY A 114 18.08 3.30 2.36
N PHE A 115 18.21 4.59 2.09
CA PHE A 115 17.36 5.33 1.14
C PHE A 115 17.54 4.91 -0.34
N TYR A 116 18.54 4.09 -0.65
CA TYR A 116 18.74 3.54 -1.99
C TYR A 116 18.06 2.17 -2.17
N SER A 117 17.55 1.55 -1.11
CA SER A 117 16.72 0.35 -1.23
C SER A 117 15.37 0.69 -1.86
N THR A 118 14.67 -0.34 -2.34
CA THR A 118 13.34 -0.21 -2.94
C THR A 118 12.34 0.44 -1.99
N GLN A 119 12.34 0.05 -0.71
CA GLN A 119 11.53 0.69 0.33
C GLN A 119 11.96 2.13 0.61
N GLY A 120 13.27 2.38 0.70
CA GLY A 120 13.81 3.71 0.98
C GLY A 120 13.51 4.72 -0.13
N GLU A 121 13.54 4.27 -1.38
CA GLU A 121 13.15 5.07 -2.53
C GLU A 121 11.66 5.42 -2.51
N ALA A 122 10.78 4.46 -2.21
CA ALA A 122 9.35 4.71 -2.05
C ALA A 122 9.08 5.75 -0.93
N LEU A 123 9.76 5.62 0.21
CA LEU A 123 9.68 6.60 1.30
C LEU A 123 10.15 7.99 0.88
N ARG A 124 11.25 8.08 0.14
CA ARG A 124 11.77 9.36 -0.38
C ARG A 124 10.78 10.02 -1.34
N VAL A 125 10.14 9.25 -2.22
CA VAL A 125 9.11 9.76 -3.11
C VAL A 125 7.89 10.24 -2.33
N MET A 126 7.47 9.53 -1.27
CA MET A 126 6.35 9.96 -0.43
C MET A 126 6.67 11.23 0.38
N GLU A 127 7.90 11.35 0.92
CA GLU A 127 8.31 12.48 1.74
C GLU A 127 8.56 13.75 0.92
N PHE A 128 9.24 13.62 -0.23
CA PHE A 128 9.67 14.76 -1.04
C PHE A 128 8.85 14.97 -2.31
N GLY A 129 8.01 14.01 -2.71
CA GLY A 129 7.15 14.13 -3.90
C GLY A 129 5.84 14.87 -3.66
N GLY A 130 5.49 15.16 -2.41
CA GLY A 130 4.27 15.89 -2.08
C GLY A 130 4.45 17.40 -2.22
N ASP A 131 3.92 18.00 -3.27
CA ASP A 131 3.63 19.43 -3.24
C ASP A 131 2.71 19.71 -2.05
N GLN A 132 3.11 20.67 -1.21
CA GLN A 132 2.22 21.13 -0.16
C GLN A 132 0.97 21.68 -0.84
N ILE A 133 -0.16 21.00 -0.65
CA ILE A 133 -1.48 21.52 -1.00
C ILE A 133 -1.78 22.66 -0.02
N ARG A 134 -1.06 23.76 -0.21
CA ARG A 134 -1.37 25.04 0.40
C ARG A 134 -2.59 25.52 -0.37
N SER A 135 -3.74 25.46 0.26
CA SER A 135 -4.93 26.15 -0.19
C SER A 135 -4.61 27.64 -0.23
N ASP A 136 -4.06 28.08 -1.35
CA ASP A 136 -4.00 29.47 -1.71
C ASP A 136 -5.43 29.87 -2.05
N SER A 137 -6.22 30.13 -1.01
CA SER A 137 -7.56 30.66 -1.15
C SER A 137 -7.41 32.10 -1.61
N LYS A 138 -7.22 32.28 -2.92
CA LYS A 138 -7.25 33.59 -3.60
C LYS A 138 -8.47 34.38 -3.14
N ASP A 139 -9.59 33.69 -2.91
CA ASP A 139 -10.82 34.23 -2.34
C ASP A 139 -10.63 34.87 -0.95
N ALA A 140 -9.86 34.25 -0.05
CA ALA A 140 -9.55 34.82 1.26
C ALA A 140 -8.64 36.04 1.13
N ASN A 141 -7.69 36.02 0.18
CA ASN A 141 -6.86 37.18 -0.11
C ASN A 141 -7.70 38.34 -0.68
N TYR A 142 -8.64 38.08 -1.59
CA TYR A 142 -9.56 39.09 -2.12
C TYR A 142 -10.46 39.68 -1.02
N LEU A 143 -11.02 38.83 -0.16
CA LEU A 143 -11.82 39.28 0.98
C LEU A 143 -10.98 40.15 1.94
N MET A 144 -9.74 39.76 2.21
CA MET A 144 -8.84 40.51 3.08
C MET A 144 -8.47 41.86 2.47
N MET A 145 -8.21 41.93 1.15
CA MET A 145 -7.98 43.19 0.46
C MET A 145 -9.22 44.10 0.47
N MET A 146 -10.43 43.55 0.33
CA MET A 146 -11.68 44.31 0.41
C MET A 146 -11.90 44.90 1.80
N LEU A 147 -11.70 44.11 2.87
CA LEU A 147 -11.84 44.60 4.25
C LEU A 147 -10.78 45.64 4.60
N PHE A 148 -9.56 45.45 4.11
CA PHE A 148 -8.47 46.39 4.31
C PHE A 148 -8.75 47.73 3.61
N SER A 149 -9.23 47.72 2.37
CA SER A 149 -9.54 48.96 1.64
C SER A 149 -10.68 49.76 2.29
N ALA A 150 -11.73 49.10 2.75
CA ALA A 150 -12.82 49.74 3.49
C ALA A 150 -12.32 50.36 4.82
N SER A 151 -11.45 49.66 5.54
CA SER A 151 -10.84 50.15 6.78
C SER A 151 -9.94 51.36 6.53
N MET A 152 -9.21 51.36 5.42
CA MET A 152 -8.35 52.48 5.00
C MET A 152 -9.18 53.74 4.68
N LEU A 153 -10.30 53.59 3.97
CA LEU A 153 -11.22 54.68 3.65
C LEU A 153 -11.85 55.28 4.91
N ALA A 154 -12.32 54.44 5.83
CA ALA A 154 -12.90 54.88 7.09
C ALA A 154 -11.88 55.62 7.98
N ALA A 155 -10.66 55.07 8.09
CA ALA A 155 -9.57 55.72 8.81
C ALA A 155 -9.19 57.06 8.18
N GLY A 156 -9.08 57.13 6.85
CA GLY A 156 -8.79 58.37 6.11
C GLY A 156 -9.85 59.44 6.34
N TYR A 157 -11.13 59.08 6.25
CA TYR A 157 -12.25 60.00 6.52
C TYR A 157 -12.21 60.55 7.95
N VAL A 158 -12.01 59.68 8.95
CA VAL A 158 -11.96 60.09 10.37
C VAL A 158 -10.76 61.00 10.63
N VAL A 159 -9.59 60.71 10.06
CA VAL A 159 -8.41 61.56 10.19
C VAL A 159 -8.67 62.94 9.59
N GLN A 160 -9.19 63.00 8.36
CA GLN A 160 -9.47 64.26 7.66
C GLN A 160 -10.51 65.11 8.40
N HIS A 161 -11.60 64.50 8.87
CA HIS A 161 -12.66 65.20 9.58
C HIS A 161 -12.22 65.72 10.96
N ASN A 162 -11.37 64.99 11.70
CA ASN A 162 -10.86 65.45 12.99
C ASN A 162 -9.77 66.54 12.84
N LEU A 163 -8.94 66.46 11.80
CA LEU A 163 -8.01 67.53 11.43
C LEU A 163 -8.76 68.83 11.09
N ALA A 164 -9.84 68.74 10.31
CA ALA A 164 -10.64 69.90 9.94
C ALA A 164 -11.33 70.58 11.13
N LYS A 165 -11.69 69.83 12.18
CA LYS A 165 -12.31 70.39 13.40
C LYS A 165 -11.32 70.97 14.42
N GLY A 166 -10.01 70.71 14.30
CA GLY A 166 -8.96 71.31 15.13
C GLY A 166 -9.05 71.10 16.65
N THR A 167 -9.98 70.27 17.13
CA THR A 167 -10.35 70.16 18.56
C THR A 167 -9.77 68.94 19.26
N THR A 168 -9.12 68.03 18.52
CA THR A 168 -8.57 66.77 19.04
C THR A 168 -7.05 66.72 18.89
N SER A 169 -6.34 66.17 19.88
CA SER A 169 -4.88 66.04 19.81
C SER A 169 -4.47 64.99 18.76
N GLY A 170 -3.36 65.23 18.07
CA GLY A 170 -2.85 64.33 17.03
C GLY A 170 -2.63 62.89 17.50
N PHE A 171 -2.23 62.70 18.77
CA PHE A 171 -2.09 61.37 19.37
C PHE A 171 -3.43 60.64 19.48
N ARG A 172 -4.53 61.34 19.83
CA ARG A 172 -5.87 60.72 19.87
C ARG A 172 -6.33 60.31 18.48
N ILE A 173 -6.11 61.16 17.47
CA ILE A 173 -6.44 60.87 16.07
C ILE A 173 -5.67 59.64 15.58
N PHE A 174 -4.38 59.56 15.90
CA PHE A 174 -3.53 58.41 15.55
C PHE A 174 -4.02 57.10 16.18
N VAL A 175 -4.30 57.09 17.48
CA VAL A 175 -4.84 55.90 18.17
C VAL A 175 -6.19 55.47 17.59
N GLN A 176 -7.02 56.43 17.19
CA GLN A 176 -8.33 56.18 16.60
C GLN A 176 -8.22 55.57 15.19
N ALA A 177 -7.26 56.03 14.38
CA ALA A 177 -6.96 55.45 13.06
C ALA A 177 -6.40 54.02 13.17
N VAL A 178 -5.47 53.78 14.10
CA VAL A 178 -4.91 52.43 14.33
C VAL A 178 -5.97 51.44 14.81
N ARG A 179 -6.92 51.88 15.66
CA ARG A 179 -8.06 51.03 16.06
C ARG A 179 -8.97 50.66 14.88
N LEU A 180 -9.24 51.59 13.97
CA LEU A 180 -10.06 51.32 12.78
C LEU A 180 -9.35 50.31 11.86
N LEU A 181 -8.05 50.50 11.62
CA LEU A 181 -7.25 49.55 10.84
C LEU A 181 -7.19 48.16 11.50
N SER A 182 -6.98 48.09 12.82
CA SER A 182 -6.94 46.82 13.56
C SER A 182 -8.31 46.13 13.64
N SER A 183 -9.42 46.89 13.57
CA SER A 183 -10.77 46.32 13.55
C SER A 183 -11.14 45.67 12.22
N GLY A 184 -10.45 46.04 11.13
CA GLY A 184 -10.69 45.53 9.78
C GLY A 184 -10.41 44.04 9.61
N VAL A 185 -9.60 43.45 10.49
CA VAL A 185 -9.33 42.01 10.52
C VAL A 185 -9.89 41.43 11.82
N PRO A 186 -11.09 40.84 11.80
CA PRO A 186 -11.69 40.29 13.01
C PRO A 186 -10.85 39.11 13.54
N ALA A 187 -10.15 39.30 14.66
CA ALA A 187 -9.38 38.24 15.32
C ALA A 187 -10.27 37.04 15.73
N HIS A 188 -11.56 37.29 15.94
CA HIS A 188 -12.57 36.29 16.28
C HIS A 188 -12.80 35.25 15.16
N MET A 189 -12.67 35.62 13.89
CA MET A 189 -12.90 34.68 12.77
C MET A 189 -11.91 33.50 12.80
N LYS A 190 -10.64 33.75 13.15
CA LYS A 190 -9.63 32.68 13.22
C LYS A 190 -9.93 31.69 14.34
N LEU A 191 -10.41 32.19 15.48
CA LEU A 191 -10.81 31.37 16.64
C LEU A 191 -12.05 30.52 16.33
N GLU A 192 -13.04 31.08 15.65
CA GLU A 192 -14.24 30.36 15.24
C GLU A 192 -13.93 29.25 14.23
N PHE A 193 -13.13 29.55 13.22
CA PHE A 193 -12.71 28.56 12.23
C PHE A 193 -11.97 27.38 12.88
N SER A 194 -11.00 27.68 13.76
CA SER A 194 -10.26 26.66 14.50
C SER A 194 -11.18 25.81 15.39
N SER A 195 -12.11 26.44 16.12
CA SER A 195 -13.09 25.75 16.96
C SER A 195 -13.99 24.81 16.15
N SER A 196 -14.43 25.24 14.97
CA SER A 196 -15.23 24.43 14.04
C SER A 196 -14.46 23.18 13.59
N VAL A 197 -13.20 23.34 13.15
CA VAL A 197 -12.35 22.22 12.73
C VAL A 197 -12.13 21.21 13.87
N LEU A 198 -11.88 21.69 15.09
CA LEU A 198 -11.73 20.82 16.26
C LEU A 198 -13.00 20.04 16.60
N ARG A 199 -14.18 20.66 16.49
CA ARG A 199 -15.46 19.98 16.68
C ARG A 199 -15.67 18.88 15.64
N SER A 200 -15.36 19.17 14.37
CA SER A 200 -15.43 18.19 13.28
C SER A 200 -14.48 17.02 13.50
N GLN A 201 -13.23 17.28 13.92
CA GLN A 201 -12.26 16.24 14.23
C GLN A 201 -12.72 15.34 15.39
N ARG A 202 -13.31 15.91 16.45
CA ARG A 202 -13.88 15.10 17.55
C ARG A 202 -15.02 14.21 17.07
N LYS A 203 -15.90 14.72 16.21
CA LYS A 203 -17.01 13.94 15.64
C LYS A 203 -16.49 12.80 14.76
N LEU A 204 -15.52 13.08 13.88
CA LEU A 204 -14.88 12.08 13.01
C LEU A 204 -14.18 10.98 13.82
N ARG A 205 -13.47 11.35 14.90
CA ARG A 205 -12.85 10.39 15.81
C ARG A 205 -13.88 9.48 16.48
N GLY A 206 -15.06 10.00 16.81
CA GLY A 206 -16.19 9.19 17.30
C GLY A 206 -16.66 8.12 16.30
N MET A 207 -16.40 8.33 15.01
CA MET A 207 -16.69 7.37 13.93
C MET A 207 -15.45 6.54 13.52
N LYS A 208 -14.42 6.49 14.38
CA LYS A 208 -13.12 5.83 14.13
C LYS A 208 -12.30 6.40 12.96
N ILE A 209 -12.68 7.57 12.45
CA ILE A 209 -11.93 8.28 11.39
C ILE A 209 -10.92 9.21 12.05
N HIS A 210 -9.62 8.94 11.84
CA HIS A 210 -8.54 9.72 12.41
C HIS A 210 -7.93 10.64 11.35
N CYS A 211 -8.01 11.95 11.56
CA CYS A 211 -7.38 12.94 10.69
C CYS A 211 -6.05 13.40 11.29
N THR A 212 -4.96 13.22 10.54
CA THR A 212 -3.62 13.70 10.90
C THR A 212 -3.47 15.21 10.66
N GLU A 213 -4.09 15.73 9.60
CA GLU A 213 -4.10 17.15 9.25
C GLU A 213 -5.52 17.76 9.32
N PRO A 214 -5.90 18.43 10.42
CA PRO A 214 -7.28 18.88 10.65
C PRO A 214 -7.79 19.91 9.63
N PHE A 215 -6.91 20.75 9.09
CA PHE A 215 -7.27 21.76 8.09
C PHE A 215 -7.79 21.13 6.79
N ARG A 216 -7.43 19.87 6.50
CA ARG A 216 -7.92 19.17 5.31
C ARG A 216 -9.37 18.74 5.37
N ILE A 217 -9.97 18.71 6.56
CA ILE A 217 -11.38 18.38 6.75
C ILE A 217 -12.28 19.33 5.93
N ALA A 218 -11.89 20.60 5.79
CA ALA A 218 -12.67 21.55 4.99
C ALA A 218 -12.58 21.27 3.48
N PHE A 219 -11.53 20.62 2.98
CA PHE A 219 -11.38 20.30 1.55
C PHE A 219 -12.20 19.10 1.12
N SER A 220 -12.58 18.20 2.03
CA SER A 220 -13.38 17.02 1.68
C SER A 220 -14.73 17.40 1.07
N GLY A 221 -15.27 18.59 1.39
CA GLY A 221 -16.49 19.12 0.79
C GLY A 221 -16.33 19.67 -0.63
N LYS A 222 -15.10 19.80 -1.14
CA LYS A 222 -14.78 20.30 -2.48
C LYS A 222 -14.35 19.19 -3.45
N VAL A 223 -14.35 17.94 -3.00
CA VAL A 223 -13.94 16.80 -3.83
C VAL A 223 -14.97 16.58 -4.94
N THR A 224 -14.49 16.51 -6.20
CA THR A 224 -15.32 16.28 -7.39
C THR A 224 -15.12 14.90 -7.99
N VAL A 225 -13.95 14.29 -7.75
CA VAL A 225 -13.58 12.96 -8.26
C VAL A 225 -13.09 12.12 -7.10
N CYS A 226 -13.68 10.93 -6.94
CA CYS A 226 -13.26 9.93 -5.96
C CYS A 226 -12.65 8.75 -6.71
N LEU A 227 -11.34 8.56 -6.53
CA LEU A 227 -10.65 7.37 -7.03
C LEU A 227 -10.67 6.32 -5.92
N PHE A 228 -11.09 5.11 -6.26
CA PHE A 228 -11.11 3.99 -5.33
C PHE A 228 -10.11 2.94 -5.79
N ASP A 229 -9.26 2.50 -4.86
CA ASP A 229 -8.53 1.27 -5.05
C ASP A 229 -9.49 0.07 -4.98
N LYS A 230 -9.15 -1.03 -5.66
CA LYS A 230 -10.01 -2.22 -5.71
C LYS A 230 -9.71 -3.13 -4.53
N THR A 231 -8.51 -3.70 -4.48
CA THR A 231 -8.15 -4.77 -3.54
C THR A 231 -7.94 -4.19 -2.15
N GLY A 232 -8.52 -4.78 -1.12
CA GLY A 232 -8.45 -4.28 0.25
C GLY A 232 -9.28 -3.01 0.53
N THR A 233 -9.91 -2.43 -0.49
CA THR A 233 -10.77 -1.24 -0.38
C THR A 233 -12.22 -1.52 -0.80
N ILE A 234 -12.46 -1.87 -2.07
CA ILE A 234 -13.79 -2.27 -2.56
C ILE A 234 -14.01 -3.76 -2.32
N THR A 235 -13.01 -4.57 -2.64
CA THR A 235 -13.07 -6.02 -2.47
C THR A 235 -12.28 -6.44 -1.24
N ALA A 236 -12.72 -7.53 -0.60
CA ALA A 236 -11.87 -8.20 0.37
C ALA A 236 -10.58 -8.67 -0.30
N ASP A 237 -9.49 -8.68 0.47
CA ASP A 237 -8.17 -9.15 0.02
C ASP A 237 -8.08 -10.69 -0.06
N LYS A 238 -9.11 -11.39 0.42
CA LYS A 238 -9.15 -12.85 0.42
C LYS A 238 -10.01 -13.38 -0.72
N LEU A 239 -9.46 -14.33 -1.47
CA LEU A 239 -10.23 -15.12 -2.42
C LEU A 239 -11.26 -15.97 -1.67
N GLN A 240 -12.49 -15.98 -2.18
CA GLN A 240 -13.56 -16.82 -1.67
C GLN A 240 -13.99 -17.82 -2.75
N PRO A 241 -14.01 -19.13 -2.45
CA PRO A 241 -14.46 -20.13 -3.41
C PRO A 241 -15.96 -19.99 -3.62
N LEU A 242 -16.39 -19.65 -4.84
CA LEU A 242 -17.81 -19.50 -5.17
C LEU A 242 -18.54 -20.85 -5.23
N GLY A 243 -17.85 -21.89 -5.69
CA GLY A 243 -18.40 -23.24 -5.80
C GLY A 243 -17.64 -24.07 -6.83
N TRP A 244 -17.99 -25.33 -6.94
CA TRP A 244 -17.57 -26.20 -8.03
C TRP A 244 -18.68 -26.31 -9.07
N ALA A 245 -18.27 -26.50 -10.30
CA ALA A 245 -19.14 -26.77 -11.43
C ALA A 245 -18.62 -28.00 -12.16
N PHE A 246 -19.54 -28.80 -12.69
CA PHE A 246 -19.21 -29.84 -13.66
C PHE A 246 -19.63 -29.36 -15.04
N PRO A 247 -18.80 -29.50 -16.09
CA PRO A 247 -19.26 -29.26 -17.45
C PRO A 247 -20.36 -30.28 -17.77
N THR A 248 -21.60 -29.81 -17.90
CA THR A 248 -22.70 -30.64 -18.39
C THR A 248 -22.43 -30.98 -19.87
N PRO A 249 -22.50 -32.25 -20.28
CA PRO A 249 -22.24 -32.68 -21.66
C PRO A 249 -23.06 -31.94 -22.73
N ASP A 250 -24.25 -31.45 -22.38
CA ASP A 250 -25.13 -30.69 -23.28
C ASP A 250 -24.57 -29.32 -23.70
N ALA A 251 -23.57 -28.80 -22.98
CA ALA A 251 -22.90 -27.54 -23.34
C ALA A 251 -21.77 -27.71 -24.37
N MET A 252 -21.40 -28.95 -24.68
CA MET A 252 -20.25 -29.27 -25.56
C MET A 252 -20.66 -29.67 -26.98
N ASN A 253 -21.96 -29.90 -27.23
CA ASN A 253 -22.50 -30.33 -28.53
C ASN A 253 -23.11 -29.22 -29.39
N THR A 254 -22.97 -27.94 -29.02
CA THR A 254 -23.34 -26.80 -29.89
C THR A 254 -22.10 -26.07 -30.41
N THR A 255 -21.15 -26.83 -30.93
CA THR A 255 -20.29 -26.36 -32.01
C THR A 255 -20.73 -27.13 -33.25
N GLU A 256 -20.94 -26.42 -34.36
CA GLU A 256 -21.48 -26.91 -35.64
C GLU A 256 -22.99 -26.72 -35.81
N THR A 257 -23.41 -25.50 -36.14
CA THR A 257 -23.94 -25.19 -37.48
C THR A 257 -24.38 -23.73 -37.56
N ASN A 258 -24.13 -23.14 -38.74
CA ASN A 258 -24.60 -21.85 -39.26
C ASN A 258 -23.62 -20.67 -39.12
N GLU A 259 -22.58 -20.74 -39.97
CA GLU A 259 -22.18 -19.58 -40.76
C GLU A 259 -23.39 -19.10 -41.57
N ASP A 260 -23.88 -17.90 -41.26
CA ASP A 260 -24.63 -16.95 -42.10
C ASP A 260 -25.68 -16.22 -41.25
N ASP A 261 -25.29 -15.07 -40.71
CA ASP A 261 -25.95 -13.80 -41.01
C ASP A 261 -25.34 -12.68 -40.17
N GLY A 262 -24.84 -11.65 -40.86
CA GLY A 262 -24.22 -10.49 -40.25
C GLY A 262 -25.22 -9.66 -39.45
N ASN A 263 -25.25 -9.84 -38.13
CA ASN A 263 -25.60 -8.75 -37.22
C ASN A 263 -24.90 -8.91 -35.87
N SER A 264 -23.85 -8.12 -35.70
CA SER A 264 -23.09 -7.94 -34.47
C SER A 264 -23.95 -7.37 -33.34
N SER A 265 -24.19 -8.14 -32.27
CA SER A 265 -24.23 -7.73 -30.85
C SER A 265 -25.04 -8.69 -29.95
N ALA A 266 -24.46 -9.85 -29.62
CA ALA A 266 -24.74 -10.58 -28.37
C ALA A 266 -23.72 -11.71 -28.24
N GLY A 267 -22.67 -11.50 -27.44
CA GLY A 267 -21.80 -12.60 -27.04
C GLY A 267 -22.65 -13.69 -26.37
N ALA A 268 -22.50 -14.92 -26.84
CA ALA A 268 -23.22 -16.08 -26.33
C ALA A 268 -23.21 -16.11 -24.80
N PHE A 269 -24.37 -15.88 -24.20
CA PHE A 269 -24.56 -15.98 -22.76
C PHE A 269 -24.64 -17.47 -22.43
N TYR A 270 -23.49 -18.10 -22.18
CA TYR A 270 -23.47 -19.41 -21.55
C TYR A 270 -24.28 -19.31 -20.24
N PRO A 271 -25.27 -20.18 -19.98
CA PRO A 271 -25.91 -20.21 -18.69
C PRO A 271 -24.83 -20.47 -17.65
N ALA A 272 -24.68 -19.57 -16.68
CA ALA A 272 -23.70 -19.73 -15.61
C ALA A 272 -23.89 -21.14 -15.02
N PRO A 273 -22.84 -21.99 -15.00
CA PRO A 273 -22.98 -23.34 -14.49
C PRO A 273 -23.53 -23.26 -13.07
N GLN A 274 -24.47 -24.16 -12.74
CA GLN A 274 -25.07 -24.18 -11.41
C GLN A 274 -23.96 -24.49 -10.38
N LEU A 275 -23.44 -23.44 -9.74
CA LEU A 275 -22.37 -23.56 -8.76
C LEU A 275 -22.91 -24.26 -7.53
N VAL A 276 -22.31 -25.41 -7.21
CA VAL A 276 -22.58 -26.12 -5.97
C VAL A 276 -21.47 -25.75 -4.98
N PRO A 277 -21.79 -25.51 -3.69
CA PRO A 277 -20.76 -25.24 -2.70
C PRO A 277 -19.68 -26.33 -2.66
N LEU A 278 -18.42 -25.94 -2.51
CA LEU A 278 -17.27 -26.85 -2.65
C LEU A 278 -17.28 -28.02 -1.65
N HIS A 279 -17.72 -27.78 -0.41
CA HIS A 279 -17.95 -28.83 0.61
C HIS A 279 -19.04 -29.86 0.26
N LYS A 280 -19.87 -29.61 -0.77
CA LYS A 280 -20.86 -30.55 -1.30
C LYS A 280 -20.39 -31.23 -2.59
N ALA A 281 -19.16 -30.96 -3.03
CA ALA A 281 -18.58 -31.66 -4.16
C ALA A 281 -18.40 -33.15 -3.86
N PRO A 282 -18.35 -34.03 -4.89
CA PRO A 282 -17.95 -35.41 -4.72
C PRO A 282 -16.63 -35.50 -3.96
N VAL A 283 -16.52 -36.50 -3.07
CA VAL A 283 -15.33 -36.68 -2.22
C VAL A 283 -14.05 -36.76 -3.06
N PHE A 284 -14.10 -37.38 -4.24
CA PHE A 284 -12.98 -37.40 -5.18
C PHE A 284 -12.53 -36.00 -5.62
N ALA A 285 -13.47 -35.11 -5.95
CA ALA A 285 -13.13 -33.74 -6.33
C ALA A 285 -12.57 -32.94 -5.16
N GLN A 286 -13.14 -33.12 -3.95
CA GLN A 286 -12.59 -32.51 -2.74
C GLN A 286 -11.17 -33.02 -2.45
N ALA A 287 -10.93 -34.32 -2.58
CA ALA A 287 -9.62 -34.95 -2.37
C ALA A 287 -8.59 -34.50 -3.41
N LEU A 288 -8.99 -34.30 -4.66
CA LEU A 288 -8.09 -33.80 -5.70
C LEU A 288 -7.71 -32.33 -5.44
N ILE A 289 -8.67 -31.48 -5.12
CA ILE A 289 -8.42 -30.07 -4.79
C ILE A 289 -7.59 -29.93 -3.51
N SER A 290 -7.87 -30.74 -2.49
CA SER A 290 -7.13 -30.72 -1.22
C SER A 290 -5.81 -31.49 -1.25
N GLY A 291 -5.59 -32.40 -2.20
CA GLY A 291 -4.35 -33.16 -2.33
C GLY A 291 -3.34 -32.57 -3.30
N CYS A 292 -3.79 -31.80 -4.30
CA CYS A 292 -2.95 -31.20 -5.32
C CYS A 292 -2.76 -29.69 -5.07
N HIS A 293 -2.15 -29.34 -3.93
CA HIS A 293 -1.85 -27.95 -3.59
C HIS A 293 -0.38 -27.76 -3.22
N SER A 294 0.09 -26.52 -3.31
CA SER A 294 1.47 -26.13 -2.95
C SER A 294 1.58 -25.50 -1.55
N LEU A 295 0.50 -25.57 -0.76
CA LEU A 295 0.43 -24.95 0.55
C LEU A 295 1.45 -25.51 1.54
N VAL A 296 1.97 -24.63 2.39
CA VAL A 296 2.94 -24.93 3.44
C VAL A 296 2.40 -24.47 4.78
N GLU A 297 2.53 -25.30 5.81
CA GLU A 297 2.22 -24.91 7.19
C GLU A 297 3.36 -24.09 7.80
N LEU A 298 3.12 -22.82 8.13
CA LEU A 298 4.10 -21.93 8.76
C LEU A 298 4.18 -22.13 10.28
N GLU A 299 3.02 -22.17 10.93
CA GLU A 299 2.83 -22.48 12.34
C GLU A 299 1.72 -23.54 12.46
N PRO A 300 1.64 -24.31 13.57
CA PRO A 300 0.58 -25.29 13.76
C PRO A 300 -0.83 -24.70 13.53
N GLY A 301 -1.51 -25.18 12.49
CA GLY A 301 -2.84 -24.72 12.06
C GLY A 301 -2.86 -23.45 11.19
N GLN A 302 -1.70 -22.86 10.88
CA GLN A 302 -1.57 -21.72 9.97
C GLN A 302 -0.90 -22.16 8.67
N VAL A 303 -1.73 -22.39 7.67
CA VAL A 303 -1.32 -22.74 6.31
C VAL A 303 -1.17 -21.49 5.48
N SER A 304 -0.12 -21.42 4.66
CA SER A 304 0.11 -20.32 3.73
C SER A 304 0.64 -20.81 2.38
N GLY A 305 0.21 -20.16 1.29
CA GLY A 305 0.68 -20.45 -0.06
C GLY A 305 -0.06 -19.61 -1.10
N ASP A 306 -0.32 -20.19 -2.29
CA ASP A 306 -1.13 -19.53 -3.29
C ASP A 306 -2.55 -19.29 -2.73
N PRO A 307 -3.09 -18.05 -2.80
CA PRO A 307 -4.44 -17.75 -2.32
C PRO A 307 -5.53 -18.57 -2.99
N LEU A 308 -5.34 -19.03 -4.23
CA LEU A 308 -6.28 -19.91 -4.89
C LEU A 308 -6.31 -21.27 -4.19
N ASP A 309 -5.14 -21.82 -3.87
CA ASP A 309 -5.00 -23.07 -3.12
C ASP A 309 -5.59 -22.92 -1.72
N GLU A 310 -5.26 -21.84 -1.00
CA GLU A 310 -5.79 -21.57 0.34
C GLU A 310 -7.32 -21.48 0.34
N ALA A 311 -7.88 -20.73 -0.60
CA ALA A 311 -9.32 -20.56 -0.75
C ALA A 311 -9.99 -21.89 -1.13
N SER A 312 -9.37 -22.69 -1.99
CA SER A 312 -9.91 -23.98 -2.44
C SER A 312 -9.96 -25.00 -1.30
N VAL A 313 -8.88 -25.15 -0.52
CA VAL A 313 -8.82 -26.05 0.64
C VAL A 313 -9.81 -25.60 1.73
N ALA A 314 -9.85 -24.30 2.00
CA ALA A 314 -10.82 -23.72 2.94
C ALA A 314 -12.27 -23.94 2.48
N GLY A 315 -12.55 -23.87 1.18
CA GLY A 315 -13.86 -24.12 0.60
C GLY A 315 -14.33 -25.57 0.75
N CYS A 316 -13.42 -26.54 0.64
CA CYS A 316 -13.68 -27.94 0.93
C CYS A 316 -13.99 -28.18 2.41
N ARG A 317 -13.55 -27.27 3.31
CA ARG A 317 -13.56 -27.42 4.77
C ARG A 317 -12.68 -28.55 5.28
N TRP A 318 -11.60 -28.83 4.56
CA TRP A 318 -10.56 -29.76 4.99
C TRP A 318 -9.54 -28.98 5.82
N ARG A 319 -8.92 -29.68 6.78
CA ARG A 319 -7.80 -29.13 7.55
C ARG A 319 -6.54 -29.84 7.11
N TYR A 320 -5.52 -29.06 6.78
CA TYR A 320 -4.17 -29.58 6.65
C TYR A 320 -3.65 -29.95 8.03
N ASP A 321 -3.10 -31.16 8.15
CA ASP A 321 -2.43 -31.66 9.34
C ASP A 321 -1.09 -32.20 8.84
N ALA A 322 0.01 -31.48 9.12
CA ALA A 322 1.33 -32.03 8.85
C ALA A 322 1.52 -33.23 9.77
N ALA A 323 1.46 -34.43 9.22
CA ALA A 323 1.84 -35.63 9.96
C ALA A 323 3.26 -35.42 10.52
N ASP A 324 3.40 -35.65 11.84
CA ASP A 324 4.66 -35.54 12.62
C ASP A 324 5.91 -36.06 11.89
#